data_AF-A0A261CKA6-F1
#
_entry.id   AF-A0A261CKA6-F1
#
_cell.length_a   1.000
_cell.length_b   1.000
_cell.length_c   1.000
_cell.angle_alpha   90.00
_cell.angle_beta   90.00
_cell.angle_gamma   90.00
#
_symmetry.space_group_name_H-M   'P 1'
#
loop_
_entity.id
_entity.type
_entity.pdbx_description
1 polymer ?
#
loop_
_entity_poly.entity_id
_entity_poly.type
_entity_poly.pdbx_seq_one_letter_code
_entity_poly.pdbx_strand_id
1 'polypeptide(L)'
;MSDQVGFNKIQPIWQETPDNVKGIILQYLSYTDRCNLRRCSKNDKFSVDRLPIYIKELSLKDMNETPYRPRLFVHIRRPNHYHSSIQPLQCAVKSFFKIVGLPNVKIELLVLDYYEIPLLHDLLHMRKWRQIAVETVHFKKHGVFDECVLNFIKHLSFRKCIIEGDILPNIFNALIGTEQWRNAQGVHIPHINQLEVDSFLHLNSLRLRRERLTADDGMTLI
;
A
#
# COMPACT_ATOMS: atom_id res chain seq x y z
N MET A 1 -25.66 -22.85 61.72
CA MET A 1 -26.27 -22.66 60.38
C MET A 1 -25.72 -21.35 59.85
N SER A 2 -24.73 -21.43 58.95
CA SER A 2 -24.10 -20.25 58.36
C SER A 2 -23.84 -20.56 56.89
N ASP A 3 -24.82 -20.27 56.05
CA ASP A 3 -24.72 -20.42 54.60
C ASP A 3 -23.87 -19.27 54.03
N GLN A 4 -22.66 -19.59 53.58
CA GLN A 4 -21.89 -18.69 52.72
C GLN A 4 -22.32 -18.92 51.26
N VAL A 5 -23.26 -18.09 50.80
CA VAL A 5 -23.61 -18.00 49.38
C VAL A 5 -22.45 -17.29 48.66
N GLY A 6 -21.57 -18.08 48.04
CA GLY A 6 -20.52 -17.57 47.16
C GLY A 6 -21.14 -16.89 45.94
N PHE A 7 -20.98 -15.58 45.82
CA PHE A 7 -21.28 -14.86 44.59
C PHE A 7 -20.33 -15.34 43.49
N ASN A 8 -20.81 -16.25 42.63
CA ASN A 8 -20.15 -16.56 41.38
C ASN A 8 -20.12 -15.28 40.53
N LYS A 9 -18.94 -14.64 40.44
CA LYS A 9 -18.72 -13.52 39.51
C LYS A 9 -18.99 -14.03 38.10
N ILE A 10 -20.08 -13.56 37.49
CA ILE A 10 -20.39 -13.80 36.08
C ILE A 10 -19.20 -13.29 35.26
N GLN A 11 -18.59 -14.17 34.47
CA GLN A 11 -17.50 -13.74 33.59
C GLN A 11 -18.09 -12.98 32.39
N PRO A 12 -17.46 -11.87 31.99
CA PRO A 12 -17.92 -11.11 30.83
C PRO A 12 -17.86 -12.00 29.59
N ILE A 13 -19.00 -12.14 28.91
CA ILE A 13 -19.09 -12.85 27.63
C ILE A 13 -18.91 -11.88 26.47
N TRP A 14 -18.35 -12.36 25.37
CA TRP A 14 -18.07 -11.55 24.17
C TRP A 14 -19.28 -10.74 23.70
N GLN A 15 -20.48 -11.31 23.80
CA GLN A 15 -21.73 -10.67 23.38
C GLN A 15 -22.00 -9.37 24.14
N GLU A 16 -21.67 -9.31 25.43
CA GLU A 16 -21.90 -8.16 26.32
C GLU A 16 -20.77 -7.11 26.23
N THR A 17 -19.65 -7.44 25.58
CA THR A 17 -18.54 -6.50 25.39
C THR A 17 -18.98 -5.30 24.52
N PRO A 18 -18.74 -4.05 24.96
CA PRO A 18 -19.03 -2.86 24.16
C PRO A 18 -18.36 -2.86 22.78
N ASP A 19 -19.04 -2.35 21.75
CA ASP A 19 -18.57 -2.40 20.36
C ASP A 19 -17.23 -1.69 20.13
N ASN A 20 -16.95 -0.61 20.86
CA ASN A 20 -15.66 0.07 20.81
C ASN A 20 -14.51 -0.84 21.30
N VAL A 21 -14.74 -1.63 22.34
CA VAL A 21 -13.77 -2.59 22.88
C VAL A 21 -13.61 -3.79 21.93
N LYS A 22 -14.71 -4.33 21.40
CA LYS A 22 -14.68 -5.36 20.34
C LYS A 22 -13.85 -4.89 19.15
N GLY A 23 -14.07 -3.66 18.70
CA GLY A 23 -13.33 -3.04 17.61
C GLY A 23 -11.82 -2.97 17.86
N ILE A 24 -11.40 -2.68 19.10
CA ILE A 24 -9.98 -2.71 19.49
C ILE A 24 -9.45 -4.14 19.42
N ILE A 25 -10.11 -5.11 20.08
CA ILE A 25 -9.67 -6.51 20.11
C ILE A 25 -9.53 -7.07 18.68
N LEU A 26 -10.54 -6.82 17.84
CA LEU A 26 -10.55 -7.25 16.44
C LEU A 26 -9.34 -6.73 15.65
N GLN A 27 -8.82 -5.54 15.96
CA GLN A 27 -7.60 -5.02 15.31
C GLN A 27 -6.36 -5.88 15.61
N TYR A 28 -6.33 -6.58 16.74
CA TYR A 28 -5.20 -7.44 17.14
C TYR A 28 -5.37 -8.91 16.73
N LEU A 29 -6.55 -9.32 16.29
CA LEU A 29 -6.76 -10.66 15.77
C LEU A 29 -6.06 -10.86 14.42
N SER A 30 -5.48 -12.05 14.24
CA SER A 30 -4.96 -12.50 12.95
C SER A 30 -6.08 -12.60 11.90
N TYR A 31 -5.72 -12.64 10.61
CA TYR A 31 -6.71 -12.85 9.56
C TYR A 31 -7.51 -14.14 9.76
N THR A 32 -6.85 -15.22 10.19
CA THR A 32 -7.49 -16.51 10.48
C THR A 32 -8.49 -16.40 11.63
N ASP A 33 -8.11 -15.75 12.72
CA ASP A 33 -8.99 -15.58 13.89
C ASP A 33 -10.19 -14.69 13.56
N ARG A 34 -9.98 -13.63 12.76
CA ARG A 34 -11.09 -12.82 12.24
C ARG A 34 -12.04 -13.65 11.39
N CYS A 35 -11.52 -14.51 10.51
CA CYS A 35 -12.36 -15.40 9.70
C CYS A 35 -13.17 -16.37 10.56
N ASN A 36 -12.57 -16.90 11.64
CA ASN A 36 -13.26 -17.78 12.58
C ASN A 36 -14.37 -17.02 13.31
N LEU A 37 -14.05 -15.85 13.87
CA LEU A 37 -15.02 -15.01 14.59
C LEU A 37 -16.16 -14.53 13.68
N ARG A 38 -15.86 -14.20 12.43
CA ARG A 38 -16.85 -13.85 11.39
C ARG A 38 -17.91 -14.95 11.19
N ARG A 39 -17.57 -16.22 11.47
CA ARG A 39 -18.49 -17.36 11.32
C ARG A 39 -19.34 -17.63 12.57
N CYS A 40 -19.01 -17.02 13.70
CA CYS A 40 -19.68 -17.28 14.98
C CYS A 40 -21.12 -16.72 15.04
N SER A 41 -21.35 -15.51 14.54
CA SER A 41 -22.69 -14.90 14.51
C SER A 41 -22.84 -13.82 13.43
N LYS A 42 -24.08 -13.39 13.16
CA LYS A 42 -24.36 -12.27 12.25
C LYS A 42 -23.75 -10.96 12.75
N ASN A 43 -23.75 -10.74 14.07
CA ASN A 43 -23.19 -9.54 14.68
C ASN A 43 -21.66 -9.52 14.62
N ASP A 44 -21.03 -10.67 14.84
CA ASP A 44 -19.57 -10.81 14.72
C ASP A 44 -19.12 -10.63 13.27
N LYS A 45 -19.88 -11.21 12.33
CA LYS A 45 -19.66 -10.98 10.90
C LYS A 45 -19.69 -9.49 10.57
N PHE A 46 -20.72 -8.78 11.02
CA PHE A 46 -20.84 -7.34 10.79
C PHE A 46 -19.66 -6.55 11.40
N SER A 47 -19.27 -6.89 12.62
CA SER A 47 -18.15 -6.26 13.33
C SER A 47 -16.82 -6.48 12.62
N VAL A 48 -16.56 -7.70 12.15
CA VAL A 48 -15.34 -8.04 11.40
C VAL A 48 -15.35 -7.35 10.03
N ASP A 49 -16.46 -7.44 9.28
CA ASP A 49 -16.54 -6.96 7.89
C ASP A 49 -16.42 -5.42 7.80
N ARG A 50 -16.83 -4.68 8.84
CA ARG A 50 -16.71 -3.22 8.89
C ARG A 50 -15.29 -2.73 9.22
N LEU A 51 -14.44 -3.58 9.78
CA LEU A 51 -13.11 -3.16 10.22
C LEU A 51 -12.07 -3.25 9.09
N PRO A 52 -11.32 -2.18 8.85
CA PRO A 52 -10.28 -2.21 7.83
C PRO A 52 -9.11 -3.12 8.23
N ILE A 53 -8.51 -3.73 7.21
CA ILE A 53 -7.24 -4.44 7.32
C ILE A 53 -6.14 -3.44 6.97
N TYR A 54 -5.30 -3.09 7.94
CA TYR A 54 -4.18 -2.17 7.74
C TYR A 54 -2.92 -2.95 7.38
N ILE A 55 -2.52 -2.86 6.12
CA ILE A 55 -1.25 -3.38 5.61
C ILE A 55 -0.24 -2.23 5.69
N LYS A 56 0.79 -2.40 6.51
CA LYS A 56 1.89 -1.45 6.65
C LYS A 56 2.73 -1.42 5.37
N GLU A 57 3.07 -2.59 4.83
CA GLU A 57 3.82 -2.72 3.58
C GLU A 57 3.28 -3.88 2.75
N LEU A 58 2.99 -3.63 1.49
CA LEU A 58 2.79 -4.65 0.46
C LEU A 58 3.91 -4.47 -0.55
N SER A 59 4.72 -5.50 -0.78
CA SER A 59 5.77 -5.41 -1.78
C SER A 59 5.87 -6.62 -2.68
N LEU A 60 6.12 -6.35 -3.96
CA LEU A 60 6.47 -7.34 -4.96
C LEU A 60 7.86 -6.97 -5.48
N LYS A 61 8.86 -7.76 -5.09
CA LYS A 61 10.28 -7.46 -5.34
C LYS A 61 10.97 -8.66 -5.95
N ASP A 62 11.79 -8.44 -6.96
CA ASP A 62 12.62 -9.50 -7.52
C ASP A 62 13.81 -9.77 -6.59
N MET A 63 14.08 -11.04 -6.34
CA MET A 63 15.22 -11.47 -5.55
C MET A 63 16.36 -11.73 -6.54
N ASN A 64 17.45 -10.97 -6.45
CA ASN A 64 18.61 -11.10 -7.36
C ASN A 64 19.18 -12.54 -7.45
N GLU A 65 18.83 -13.41 -6.50
CA GLU A 65 19.23 -14.82 -6.41
C GLU A 65 18.38 -15.76 -7.28
N THR A 66 17.14 -15.37 -7.66
CA THR A 66 16.21 -16.24 -8.38
C THR A 66 15.40 -15.45 -9.43
N PRO A 67 15.90 -15.29 -10.67
CA PRO A 67 15.18 -14.58 -11.70
C PRO A 67 13.79 -15.21 -11.94
N TYR A 68 12.79 -14.37 -12.22
CA TYR A 68 11.40 -14.76 -12.48
C TYR A 68 10.61 -15.34 -11.29
N ARG A 69 11.16 -15.24 -10.08
CA ARG A 69 10.50 -15.66 -8.83
C ARG A 69 10.53 -14.52 -7.83
N PRO A 70 9.69 -13.48 -8.02
CA PRO A 70 9.63 -12.40 -7.08
C PRO A 70 9.16 -12.90 -5.71
N ARG A 71 9.61 -12.18 -4.68
CA ARG A 71 9.09 -12.29 -3.34
C ARG A 71 7.88 -11.37 -3.19
N LEU A 72 6.71 -11.96 -2.91
CA LEU A 72 5.57 -11.23 -2.38
C LEU A 72 5.72 -11.11 -0.86
N PHE A 73 5.75 -9.89 -0.35
CA PHE A 73 5.88 -9.60 1.07
C PHE A 73 4.70 -8.74 1.53
N VAL A 74 4.11 -9.11 2.66
CA VAL A 74 2.95 -8.45 3.26
C VAL A 74 3.23 -8.24 4.74
N HIS A 75 3.38 -7.00 5.16
CA HIS A 75 3.51 -6.60 6.56
C HIS A 75 2.18 -6.04 7.06
N ILE A 76 1.51 -6.77 7.93
CA ILE A 76 0.29 -6.34 8.61
C ILE A 76 0.67 -5.43 9.78
N ARG A 77 0.04 -4.26 9.88
CA ARG A 77 0.31 -3.29 10.95
C ARG A 77 -0.18 -3.77 12.31
N ARG A 78 -1.37 -4.38 12.34
CA ARG A 78 -2.02 -4.92 13.55
C ARG A 78 -2.79 -6.20 13.21
N PRO A 79 -2.46 -7.33 13.87
CA PRO A 79 -1.27 -7.54 14.71
C PRO A 79 0.01 -7.32 13.88
N ASN A 80 1.10 -6.90 14.53
CA ASN A 80 2.39 -6.68 13.86
C ASN A 80 2.95 -8.03 13.39
N HIS A 81 2.63 -8.42 12.16
CA HIS A 81 2.94 -9.72 11.59
C HIS A 81 3.31 -9.55 10.13
N TYR A 82 4.22 -10.38 9.63
CA TYR A 82 4.60 -10.36 8.23
C TYR A 82 4.47 -11.75 7.61
N HIS A 83 4.11 -11.76 6.35
CA HIS A 83 4.11 -12.94 5.49
C HIS A 83 5.02 -12.66 4.29
N SER A 84 5.85 -13.62 3.93
CA SER A 84 6.65 -13.55 2.72
C SER A 84 6.59 -14.88 1.99
N SER A 85 6.39 -14.84 0.68
CA SER A 85 6.45 -16.02 -0.17
C SER A 85 7.25 -15.73 -1.43
N ILE A 86 8.14 -16.65 -1.78
CA ILE A 86 8.81 -16.68 -3.08
C ILE A 86 8.00 -17.62 -3.95
N GLN A 87 7.52 -17.14 -5.08
CA GLN A 87 6.65 -17.92 -5.95
C GLN A 87 6.84 -17.50 -7.41
N PRO A 88 6.42 -18.32 -8.38
CA PRO A 88 6.43 -17.93 -9.79
C PRO A 88 5.70 -16.60 -9.96
N LEU A 89 6.24 -15.74 -10.83
CA LEU A 89 5.75 -14.38 -11.04
C LEU A 89 4.24 -14.28 -11.22
N GLN A 90 3.65 -15.12 -12.06
CA GLN A 90 2.20 -15.15 -12.26
C GLN A 90 1.41 -15.47 -10.98
N CYS A 91 1.93 -16.33 -10.11
CA CYS A 91 1.32 -16.65 -8.82
C CYS A 91 1.44 -15.48 -7.84
N ALA A 92 2.58 -14.78 -7.85
CA ALA A 92 2.80 -13.59 -7.04
C ALA A 92 1.85 -12.47 -7.41
N VAL A 93 1.71 -12.20 -8.71
CA VAL A 93 0.80 -11.18 -9.21
C VAL A 93 -0.68 -11.54 -8.94
N LYS A 94 -1.08 -12.81 -9.11
CA LYS A 94 -2.43 -13.26 -8.72
C LYS A 94 -2.70 -13.04 -7.24
N SER A 95 -1.72 -13.33 -6.38
CA SER A 95 -1.82 -13.15 -4.93
C SER A 95 -1.85 -11.67 -4.55
N PHE A 96 -1.06 -10.83 -5.21
CA PHE A 96 -1.13 -9.38 -5.10
C PHE A 96 -2.55 -8.86 -5.37
N PHE A 97 -3.16 -9.23 -6.51
CA PHE A 97 -4.52 -8.81 -6.84
C PHE A 97 -5.57 -9.35 -5.87
N LYS A 98 -5.38 -10.55 -5.32
CA LYS A 98 -6.26 -11.05 -4.25
C LYS A 98 -6.21 -10.15 -3.03
N ILE A 99 -5.02 -9.68 -2.63
CA ILE A 99 -4.83 -8.82 -1.44
C ILE A 99 -5.41 -7.43 -1.68
N VAL A 100 -5.05 -6.76 -2.78
CA VAL A 100 -5.56 -5.41 -3.07
C VAL A 100 -7.05 -5.39 -3.40
N GLY A 101 -7.62 -6.55 -3.75
CA GLY A 101 -9.05 -6.73 -4.01
C GLY A 101 -9.87 -7.07 -2.76
N LEU A 102 -9.24 -7.28 -1.60
CA LEU A 102 -9.98 -7.48 -0.37
C LEU A 102 -10.75 -6.21 0.01
N PRO A 103 -12.01 -6.35 0.45
CA PRO A 103 -12.79 -5.21 0.91
C PRO A 103 -12.11 -4.58 2.14
N ASN A 104 -12.17 -3.25 2.23
CA ASN A 104 -11.68 -2.47 3.37
C ASN A 104 -10.18 -2.68 3.69
N VAL A 105 -9.37 -3.13 2.73
CA VAL A 105 -7.92 -3.08 2.86
C VAL A 105 -7.42 -1.64 2.72
N LYS A 106 -6.53 -1.22 3.61
CA LYS A 106 -5.80 0.04 3.54
C LYS A 106 -4.31 -0.28 3.53
N ILE A 107 -3.63 0.18 2.48
CA ILE A 107 -2.19 -0.07 2.28
C ILE A 107 -1.45 1.23 2.54
N GLU A 108 -0.55 1.21 3.51
CA GLU A 108 0.27 2.37 3.87
C GLU A 108 1.45 2.55 2.91
N LEU A 109 2.13 1.46 2.57
CA LEU A 109 3.24 1.47 1.62
C LEU A 109 3.09 0.33 0.59
N LEU A 110 3.07 0.69 -0.69
CA LEU A 110 3.19 -0.23 -1.80
C LEU A 110 4.59 -0.10 -2.40
N VAL A 111 5.38 -1.17 -2.40
CA VAL A 111 6.73 -1.18 -3.00
C VAL A 111 6.77 -2.14 -4.18
N LEU A 112 7.16 -1.65 -5.34
CA LEU A 112 7.23 -2.42 -6.58
C LEU A 112 8.58 -2.23 -7.24
N ASP A 113 9.19 -3.32 -7.69
CA ASP A 113 10.35 -3.24 -8.60
C ASP A 113 9.86 -3.00 -10.04
N TYR A 114 10.59 -2.20 -10.82
CA TYR A 114 10.23 -1.86 -12.21
C TYR A 114 9.93 -3.08 -13.09
N TYR A 115 10.71 -4.15 -12.94
CA TYR A 115 10.60 -5.37 -13.75
C TYR A 115 9.25 -6.09 -13.60
N GLU A 116 8.54 -5.87 -12.50
CA GLU A 116 7.28 -6.55 -12.20
C GLU A 116 6.05 -5.79 -12.72
N ILE A 117 6.24 -4.53 -13.10
CA ILE A 117 5.15 -3.61 -13.47
C ILE A 117 4.48 -3.99 -14.80
N PRO A 118 5.18 -4.41 -15.87
CA PRO A 118 4.52 -4.84 -17.11
C PRO A 118 3.44 -5.90 -16.91
N LEU A 119 3.73 -6.92 -16.12
CA LEU A 119 2.78 -8.00 -15.85
C LEU A 119 1.63 -7.58 -14.95
N LEU A 120 1.88 -6.66 -14.00
CA LEU A 120 0.82 -6.05 -13.20
C LEU A 120 -0.11 -5.21 -14.08
N HIS A 121 0.45 -4.41 -14.98
CA HIS A 121 -0.29 -3.56 -15.91
C HIS A 121 -1.19 -4.39 -16.85
N ASP A 122 -0.67 -5.44 -17.47
CA ASP A 122 -1.45 -6.30 -18.36
C ASP A 122 -2.66 -6.92 -17.65
N LEU A 123 -2.48 -7.35 -16.39
CA LEU A 123 -3.55 -7.92 -15.58
C LEU A 123 -4.58 -6.89 -15.11
N LEU A 124 -4.18 -5.65 -14.84
CA LEU A 124 -5.11 -4.56 -14.57
C LEU A 124 -6.00 -4.28 -15.79
N HIS A 125 -5.39 -4.21 -16.97
CA HIS A 125 -6.09 -3.94 -18.22
C HIS A 125 -7.11 -5.04 -18.52
N MET A 126 -6.69 -6.31 -18.43
CA MET A 126 -7.59 -7.45 -18.68
C MET A 126 -8.77 -7.53 -17.70
N ARG A 127 -8.57 -7.12 -16.45
CA ARG A 127 -9.60 -7.29 -15.39
C ARG A 127 -10.51 -6.08 -15.21
N LYS A 128 -10.30 -4.98 -15.96
CA LYS A 128 -11.00 -3.69 -15.75
C LYS A 128 -11.00 -3.29 -14.27
N TRP A 129 -9.83 -3.44 -13.64
CA TRP A 129 -9.71 -3.29 -12.20
C TRP A 129 -9.98 -1.84 -11.77
N ARG A 130 -10.59 -1.67 -10.59
CA ARG A 130 -10.82 -0.33 -10.00
C ARG A 130 -9.49 0.27 -9.53
N GLN A 131 -9.49 1.56 -9.21
CA GLN A 131 -8.31 2.22 -8.67
C GLN A 131 -7.84 1.56 -7.35
N ILE A 132 -6.53 1.32 -7.22
CA ILE A 132 -5.91 0.80 -5.99
C ILE A 132 -5.51 1.98 -5.10
N ALA A 133 -6.15 2.12 -3.95
CA ALA A 133 -5.84 3.17 -2.99
C ALA A 133 -4.70 2.75 -2.05
N VAL A 134 -3.63 3.54 -2.03
CA VAL A 134 -2.46 3.38 -1.17
C VAL A 134 -2.08 4.74 -0.58
N GLU A 135 -1.43 4.79 0.57
CA GLU A 135 -0.94 6.07 1.11
C GLU A 135 0.35 6.50 0.37
N THR A 136 1.32 5.59 0.28
CA THR A 136 2.60 5.79 -0.41
C THR A 136 2.84 4.69 -1.43
N VAL A 137 3.25 5.06 -2.65
CA VAL A 137 3.81 4.14 -3.63
C VAL A 137 5.30 4.37 -3.78
N HIS A 138 6.07 3.29 -3.90
CA HIS A 138 7.51 3.31 -4.06
C HIS A 138 7.92 2.38 -5.20
N PHE A 139 8.39 2.98 -6.30
CA PHE A 139 9.01 2.27 -7.41
C PHE A 139 10.51 2.15 -7.15
N LYS A 140 10.99 0.91 -7.01
CA LYS A 140 12.31 0.58 -6.49
C LYS A 140 13.21 -0.05 -7.57
N LYS A 141 14.53 0.02 -7.33
CA LYS A 141 15.67 -0.45 -8.15
C LYS A 141 16.04 0.52 -9.27
N HIS A 142 17.31 0.48 -9.65
CA HIS A 142 17.82 1.21 -10.81
C HIS A 142 17.13 0.72 -12.08
N GLY A 143 16.16 1.51 -12.54
CA GLY A 143 15.42 1.29 -13.77
C GLY A 143 15.04 2.63 -14.37
N VAL A 144 14.44 2.58 -15.56
CA VAL A 144 13.88 3.76 -16.21
C VAL A 144 12.39 3.79 -15.89
N PHE A 145 11.91 4.92 -15.39
CA PHE A 145 10.49 5.19 -15.29
C PHE A 145 9.93 5.41 -16.69
N ASP A 146 9.31 4.36 -17.25
CA ASP A 146 8.86 4.30 -18.63
C ASP A 146 7.33 4.47 -18.77
N GLU A 147 6.83 4.29 -20.00
CA GLU A 147 5.40 4.39 -20.30
C GLU A 147 4.57 3.29 -19.61
N CYS A 148 5.15 2.12 -19.35
CA CYS A 148 4.45 1.04 -18.65
C CYS A 148 4.20 1.43 -17.18
N VAL A 149 5.20 2.00 -16.52
CA VAL A 149 5.04 2.50 -15.15
C VAL A 149 4.07 3.67 -15.10
N LEU A 150 4.16 4.60 -16.05
CA LEU A 150 3.21 5.70 -16.16
C LEU A 150 1.77 5.19 -16.30
N ASN A 151 1.53 4.19 -17.14
CA ASN A 151 0.19 3.61 -17.32
C ASN A 151 -0.28 2.85 -16.08
N PHE A 152 0.61 2.14 -15.39
CA PHE A 152 0.31 1.51 -14.11
C PHE A 152 -0.10 2.54 -13.04
N ILE A 153 0.61 3.67 -12.95
CA ILE A 153 0.28 4.77 -12.01
C ILE A 153 -1.16 5.23 -12.16
N LYS A 154 -1.71 5.28 -13.38
CA LYS A 154 -3.10 5.70 -13.63
C LYS A 154 -4.14 4.82 -12.93
N HIS A 155 -3.75 3.60 -12.54
CA HIS A 155 -4.60 2.68 -11.77
C HIS A 155 -4.45 2.85 -10.25
N LEU A 156 -3.61 3.76 -9.79
CA LEU A 156 -3.38 4.02 -8.37
C LEU A 156 -4.08 5.30 -7.92
N SER A 157 -4.38 5.35 -6.62
CA SER A 157 -4.64 6.58 -5.87
C SER A 157 -3.61 6.62 -4.75
N PHE A 158 -2.79 7.67 -4.69
CA PHE A 158 -1.77 7.83 -3.65
C PHE A 158 -1.62 9.28 -3.22
N ARG A 159 -1.10 9.46 -1.99
CA ARG A 159 -0.71 10.78 -1.49
C ARG A 159 0.78 11.03 -1.65
N LYS A 160 1.60 9.98 -1.61
CA LYS A 160 3.05 10.10 -1.74
C LYS A 160 3.59 9.14 -2.80
N CYS A 161 4.54 9.62 -3.58
CA CYS A 161 5.22 8.82 -4.59
C CYS A 161 6.73 8.88 -4.39
N ILE A 162 7.37 7.73 -4.41
CA ILE A 162 8.83 7.58 -4.39
C ILE A 162 9.24 6.90 -5.69
N ILE A 163 10.12 7.55 -6.45
CA ILE A 163 10.59 7.06 -7.74
C ILE A 163 12.11 6.92 -7.67
N GLU A 164 12.60 5.73 -7.38
CA GLU A 164 14.03 5.41 -7.53
C GLU A 164 14.30 5.11 -9.01
N GLY A 165 15.18 5.84 -9.68
CA GLY A 165 15.53 5.61 -11.08
C GLY A 165 15.55 6.89 -11.90
N ASP A 166 15.79 6.73 -13.19
CA ASP A 166 15.83 7.84 -14.13
C ASP A 166 14.44 8.04 -14.74
N ILE A 167 14.01 9.29 -14.85
CA ILE A 167 12.74 9.66 -15.49
C ILE A 167 13.06 10.44 -16.75
N LEU A 168 12.67 9.90 -17.90
CA LEU A 168 12.84 10.62 -19.16
C LEU A 168 11.94 11.88 -19.19
N PRO A 169 12.40 13.02 -19.74
CA PRO A 169 11.63 14.27 -19.70
C PRO A 169 10.23 14.16 -20.32
N ASN A 170 10.08 13.44 -21.42
CA ASN A 170 8.77 13.21 -22.06
C ASN A 170 7.82 12.40 -21.17
N ILE A 171 8.33 11.40 -20.45
CA ILE A 171 7.54 10.60 -19.51
C ILE A 171 7.17 11.44 -18.28
N PHE A 172 8.09 12.27 -17.79
CA PHE A 172 7.81 13.19 -16.69
C PHE A 172 6.71 14.20 -17.04
N ASN A 173 6.77 14.81 -18.23
CA ASN A 173 5.73 15.72 -18.71
C ASN A 173 4.36 15.02 -18.79
N ALA A 174 4.34 13.77 -19.24
CA ALA A 174 3.13 12.97 -19.25
C ALA A 174 2.64 12.62 -17.83
N LEU A 175 3.55 12.37 -16.88
CA LEU A 175 3.24 12.13 -15.47
C LEU A 175 2.58 13.35 -14.82
N ILE A 176 3.11 14.56 -15.04
CA ILE A 176 2.54 15.81 -14.51
C ILE A 176 1.10 16.03 -15.01
N GLY A 177 0.82 15.58 -16.23
CA GLY A 177 -0.51 15.62 -16.82
C GLY A 177 -1.54 14.70 -16.12
N THR A 178 -1.10 13.75 -15.28
CA THR A 178 -2.00 12.78 -14.64
C THR A 178 -2.74 13.36 -13.44
N GLU A 179 -3.95 12.86 -13.18
CA GLU A 179 -4.71 13.20 -11.99
C GLU A 179 -3.99 12.75 -10.71
N GLN A 180 -3.29 11.62 -10.76
CA GLN A 180 -2.51 11.07 -9.65
C GLN A 180 -1.41 12.02 -9.19
N TRP A 181 -0.70 12.66 -10.12
CA TRP A 181 0.31 13.65 -9.80
C TRP A 181 -0.28 14.91 -9.16
N ARG A 182 -1.39 15.41 -9.73
CA ARG A 182 -2.08 16.62 -9.23
C ARG A 182 -2.62 16.45 -7.82
N ASN A 183 -3.05 15.24 -7.47
CA ASN A 183 -3.56 14.89 -6.15
C ASN A 183 -2.47 14.46 -5.16
N ALA A 184 -1.23 14.28 -5.63
CA ALA A 184 -0.12 13.93 -4.76
C ALA A 184 0.20 15.09 -3.79
N GLN A 185 0.56 14.73 -2.57
CA GLN A 185 0.97 15.67 -1.52
C GLN A 185 2.48 15.63 -1.30
N GLY A 186 3.17 14.58 -1.76
CA GLY A 186 4.61 14.56 -1.69
C GLY A 186 5.28 13.61 -2.66
N VAL A 187 6.47 14.01 -3.09
CA VAL A 187 7.27 13.27 -4.06
C VAL A 187 8.71 13.16 -3.57
N HIS A 188 9.30 11.99 -3.76
CA HIS A 188 10.71 11.73 -3.50
C HIS A 188 11.37 11.09 -4.72
N ILE A 189 12.34 11.79 -5.31
CA ILE A 189 13.16 11.31 -6.43
C ILE A 189 14.63 11.38 -5.98
N PRO A 190 15.19 10.30 -5.41
CA PRO A 190 16.54 10.30 -4.85
C PRO A 190 17.65 10.33 -5.91
N HIS A 191 17.33 10.07 -7.17
CA HIS A 191 18.27 10.09 -8.29
C HIS A 191 18.34 11.49 -8.91
N ILE A 192 19.50 11.80 -9.48
CA ILE A 192 19.72 13.04 -10.21
C ILE A 192 18.84 13.03 -11.44
N ASN A 193 17.88 13.95 -11.50
CA ASN A 193 17.05 14.17 -12.68
C ASN A 193 17.02 15.67 -13.01
N GLN A 194 16.96 15.99 -14.30
CA GLN A 194 16.81 17.36 -14.79
C GLN A 194 15.31 17.66 -14.97
N LEU A 195 14.63 17.99 -13.88
CA LEU A 195 13.19 18.24 -13.85
C LEU A 195 12.92 19.70 -13.46
N GLU A 196 11.90 20.30 -14.08
CA GLU A 196 11.48 21.68 -13.79
C GLU A 196 10.80 21.77 -12.42
N VAL A 197 11.23 22.74 -11.60
CA VAL A 197 10.77 22.91 -10.22
C VAL A 197 9.28 23.28 -10.15
N ASP A 198 8.80 24.06 -11.11
CA ASP A 198 7.40 24.53 -11.17
C ASP A 198 6.38 23.39 -11.14
N SER A 199 6.77 22.23 -11.66
CA SER A 199 5.94 21.01 -11.68
C SER A 199 5.67 20.39 -10.31
N PHE A 200 6.31 20.91 -9.25
CA PHE A 200 6.26 20.39 -7.89
C PHE A 200 5.66 21.38 -6.87
N LEU A 201 5.33 22.61 -7.27
CA LEU A 201 4.94 23.68 -6.34
C LEU A 201 3.62 23.42 -5.61
N HIS A 202 2.77 22.53 -6.13
CA HIS A 202 1.54 22.10 -5.46
C HIS A 202 1.76 21.08 -4.34
N LEU A 203 2.98 20.55 -4.19
CA LEU A 203 3.29 19.50 -3.22
C LEU A 203 3.58 20.07 -1.83
N ASN A 204 3.11 19.38 -0.79
CA ASN A 204 3.42 19.71 0.61
C ASN A 204 4.81 19.21 1.04
N SER A 205 5.39 18.26 0.30
CA SER A 205 6.66 17.63 0.65
C SER A 205 7.43 17.23 -0.60
N LEU A 206 8.57 17.87 -0.83
CA LEU A 206 9.44 17.59 -1.96
C LEU A 206 10.81 17.10 -1.49
N ARG A 207 11.28 15.98 -2.05
CA ARG A 207 12.67 15.51 -1.90
C ARG A 207 13.23 15.18 -3.27
N LEU A 208 14.15 16.00 -3.75
CA LEU A 208 14.81 15.81 -5.04
C LEU A 208 16.31 15.81 -4.85
N ARG A 209 17.01 15.01 -5.65
CA ARG A 209 18.45 15.16 -5.87
C ARG A 209 18.67 15.83 -7.22
N ARG A 210 19.40 16.95 -7.24
CA ARG A 210 19.80 17.64 -8.47
C ARG A 210 21.30 17.87 -8.45
N GLU A 211 21.91 17.82 -9.63
CA GLU A 211 23.33 18.17 -9.78
C GLU A 211 23.58 19.66 -9.58
N ARG A 212 22.62 20.49 -10.02
CA ARG A 212 22.70 21.94 -9.95
C ARG A 212 21.33 22.49 -9.56
N LEU A 213 21.34 23.48 -8.67
CA LEU A 213 20.20 24.33 -8.34
C LEU A 213 20.55 25.74 -8.83
N THR A 214 19.73 26.35 -9.67
CA THR A 214 19.94 27.75 -10.06
C THR A 214 19.48 28.69 -8.95
N ALA A 215 19.87 29.97 -9.02
CA ALA A 215 19.33 30.98 -8.10
C ALA A 215 17.81 31.13 -8.28
N ASP A 216 17.32 31.06 -9.52
CA ASP A 216 15.89 31.13 -9.85
C ASP A 216 15.12 29.97 -9.23
N ASP A 217 15.64 28.74 -9.32
CA ASP A 217 15.06 27.56 -8.67
C ASP A 217 14.91 27.76 -7.15
N GLY A 218 15.90 28.42 -6.52
CA GLY A 218 15.86 28.74 -5.09
C GLY A 218 14.79 29.78 -4.76
N MET A 219 14.65 30.81 -5.59
CA MET A 219 13.62 31.84 -5.41
C MET A 219 12.20 31.30 -5.57
N THR A 220 12.00 30.31 -6.43
CA THR A 220 10.68 29.68 -6.63
C THR A 220 10.27 28.78 -5.45
N LEU A 221 11.22 28.28 -4.66
CA LEU A 221 10.98 27.33 -3.56
C LEU A 221 10.76 27.97 -2.17
N ILE A 222 10.98 29.29 -2.04
CA ILE A 222 10.83 30.06 -0.80
C ILE A 222 9.46 30.74 -0.78
#